data_AF-A0A7L5Z2Z5-F1
#
_entry.id   AF-A0A7L5Z2Z5-F1
#
_cell.length_a   1.000
_cell.length_b   1.000
_cell.length_c   1.000
_cell.angle_alpha   90.00
_cell.angle_beta   90.00
_cell.angle_gamma   90.00
#
_symmetry.space_group_name_H-M   'P 1'
#
loop_
_entity.id
_entity.type
_entity.pdbx_description
1 polymer ?
#
loop_
_entity_poly.entity_id
_entity_poly.type
_entity_poly.pdbx_seq_one_letter_code
_entity_poly.pdbx_strand_id
1 'polypeptide(L)'
;MHEFLVFRHAPTAHNRGRVFQGQIDVPPLPLGEIAPIRTGDEATDGYVLLTSPLQRAVVAAHALFPRATPVLDNRLLERSVGAWEGLTHDEVIAGWPDSFMDGKLNALADPPGGESVLALLTRCHDFLSSLDRYDGEVFAVTHNGWIRAALLLTGKSLLPRSSPIPYRS
;
A
#
# COMPACT_ATOMS: atom_id res chain seq x y z
N MET A 1 -10.04 14.33 -16.32
CA MET A 1 -9.80 13.94 -14.92
C MET A 1 -9.89 12.44 -14.88
N HIS A 2 -8.77 11.77 -14.63
CA HIS A 2 -8.72 10.32 -14.45
C HIS A 2 -9.26 10.01 -13.06
N GLU A 3 -10.18 9.05 -12.95
CA GLU A 3 -10.55 8.52 -11.64
C GLU A 3 -9.40 7.64 -11.15
N PHE A 4 -8.79 8.01 -10.03
CA PHE A 4 -7.71 7.25 -9.41
C PHE A 4 -8.19 6.66 -8.08
N LEU A 5 -8.20 5.33 -8.00
CA LEU A 5 -8.62 4.58 -6.81
C LEU A 5 -7.51 3.64 -6.34
N VAL A 6 -7.31 3.62 -5.02
CA VAL A 6 -6.23 2.86 -4.38
C VAL A 6 -6.81 1.84 -3.41
N PHE A 7 -6.28 0.63 -3.45
CA PHE A 7 -6.62 -0.47 -2.55
C PHE A 7 -5.40 -0.85 -1.70
N ARG A 8 -5.65 -1.25 -0.46
CA ARG A 8 -4.63 -1.87 0.39
C ARG A 8 -4.48 -3.34 0.02
N HIS A 9 -3.24 -3.83 0.10
CA HIS A 9 -2.87 -5.23 -0.08
C HIS A 9 -3.64 -6.22 0.81
N ALA A 10 -3.54 -7.51 0.48
CA ALA A 10 -4.12 -8.62 1.23
C ALA A 10 -3.51 -8.75 2.64
N PRO A 11 -4.29 -9.11 3.68
CA PRO A 11 -3.77 -9.25 5.04
C PRO A 11 -2.69 -10.33 5.13
N THR A 12 -1.68 -10.13 5.96
CA THR A 12 -0.58 -11.08 6.21
C THR A 12 -0.56 -11.53 7.68
N ALA A 13 0.27 -12.54 7.99
CA ALA A 13 0.51 -12.95 9.38
C ALA A 13 1.06 -11.80 10.24
N HIS A 14 1.92 -10.96 9.68
CA HIS A 14 2.50 -9.80 10.38
C HIS A 14 1.45 -8.74 10.70
N ASN A 15 0.38 -8.61 9.92
CA ASN A 15 -0.72 -7.72 10.30
C ASN A 15 -1.42 -8.19 11.58
N ARG A 16 -1.67 -9.50 11.71
CA ARG A 16 -2.28 -10.08 12.91
C ARG A 16 -1.35 -9.98 14.13
N GLY A 17 -0.05 -10.19 13.92
CA GLY A 17 0.97 -10.12 14.97
C GLY A 17 1.39 -8.70 15.35
N ARG A 18 0.82 -7.65 14.74
CA ARG A 18 1.28 -6.26 14.90
C ARG A 18 2.80 -6.15 14.72
N VAL A 19 3.29 -6.73 13.63
CA VAL A 19 4.70 -6.72 13.24
C VAL A 19 4.91 -5.72 12.12
N PHE A 20 5.94 -4.90 12.25
CA PHE A 20 6.37 -3.96 11.22
C PHE A 20 6.87 -4.74 9.99
N GLN A 21 6.20 -4.54 8.85
CA GLN A 21 6.56 -5.23 7.60
C GLN A 21 7.53 -4.41 6.76
N GLY A 22 7.21 -3.14 6.51
CA GLY A 22 7.94 -2.37 5.51
C GLY A 22 7.98 -3.10 4.18
N GLN A 23 9.18 -3.33 3.64
CA GLN A 23 9.37 -3.96 2.34
C GLN A 23 9.68 -5.45 2.38
N ILE A 24 9.68 -6.09 3.56
CA ILE A 24 9.81 -7.56 3.63
C ILE A 24 8.62 -8.22 2.92
N ASP A 25 8.90 -9.20 2.07
CA ASP A 25 7.89 -9.83 1.22
C ASP A 25 7.23 -11.02 1.93
N VAL A 26 6.46 -10.70 2.98
CA VAL A 26 5.66 -11.69 3.71
C VAL A 26 4.46 -12.10 2.85
N PRO A 27 4.23 -13.41 2.63
CA PRO A 27 3.12 -13.87 1.82
C PRO A 27 1.77 -13.47 2.45
N PRO A 28 0.75 -13.22 1.62
CA PRO A 28 -0.59 -12.96 2.13
C PRO A 28 -1.21 -14.21 2.74
N LEU A 29 -2.11 -13.99 3.69
CA LEU A 29 -3.01 -15.04 4.15
C LEU A 29 -4.00 -15.39 3.03
N PRO A 30 -4.56 -16.61 3.04
CA PRO A 30 -5.63 -16.97 2.12
C PRO A 30 -6.75 -15.94 2.14
N LEU A 31 -7.07 -15.39 0.97
CA LEU A 31 -8.24 -14.54 0.79
C LEU A 31 -9.47 -15.44 0.75
N GLY A 32 -10.54 -15.03 1.44
CA GLY A 32 -11.86 -15.62 1.23
C GLY A 32 -12.43 -15.21 -0.13
N GLU A 33 -13.73 -15.36 -0.31
CA GLU A 33 -14.40 -14.82 -1.49
C GLU A 33 -14.30 -13.28 -1.51
N ILE A 34 -13.72 -12.74 -2.58
CA ILE A 34 -13.57 -11.30 -2.81
C ILE A 34 -14.41 -10.95 -4.02
N ALA A 35 -15.33 -9.99 -3.85
CA ALA A 35 -16.08 -9.45 -4.98
C ALA A 35 -15.11 -8.67 -5.89
N PRO A 36 -15.01 -9.02 -7.19
CA PRO A 36 -14.13 -8.30 -8.11
C PRO A 36 -14.63 -6.87 -8.33
N ILE A 37 -13.69 -5.94 -8.51
CA ILE A 37 -13.97 -4.52 -8.82
C ILE A 37 -14.28 -4.37 -10.32
N ARG A 38 -13.53 -5.09 -11.15
CA ARG A 38 -13.79 -5.23 -12.58
C ARG A 38 -13.78 -6.72 -12.91
N THR A 39 -14.69 -7.12 -13.78
CA THR A 39 -14.65 -8.48 -14.31
C THR A 39 -13.86 -8.52 -15.60
N GLY A 40 -13.93 -7.50 -16.48
CA GLY A 40 -13.19 -7.38 -17.75
C GLY A 40 -11.69 -7.12 -17.62
N ASP A 41 -10.99 -7.19 -18.74
CA ASP A 41 -9.57 -6.87 -18.83
C ASP A 41 -9.36 -5.38 -19.19
N GLU A 42 -8.11 -4.93 -19.15
CA GLU A 42 -7.74 -3.54 -19.42
C GLU A 42 -8.13 -3.10 -20.84
N ALA A 43 -8.05 -4.01 -21.82
CA ALA A 43 -8.34 -3.70 -23.21
C ALA A 43 -9.84 -3.53 -23.46
N THR A 44 -10.68 -4.30 -22.77
CA THR A 44 -12.14 -4.20 -22.91
C THR A 44 -12.73 -3.05 -22.11
N ASP A 45 -12.20 -2.81 -20.90
CA ASP A 45 -12.82 -1.91 -19.93
C ASP A 45 -12.14 -0.53 -19.86
N GLY A 46 -10.98 -0.36 -20.51
CA GLY A 46 -10.31 0.95 -20.64
C GLY A 46 -9.74 1.49 -19.33
N TYR A 47 -9.19 0.61 -18.48
CA TYR A 47 -8.53 0.99 -17.23
C TYR A 47 -7.07 0.53 -17.19
N VAL A 48 -6.30 1.10 -16.27
CA VAL A 48 -4.94 0.65 -15.94
C VAL A 48 -4.89 0.15 -14.51
N LEU A 49 -4.32 -1.04 -14.31
CA LEU A 49 -4.08 -1.59 -12.97
C LEU A 49 -2.58 -1.58 -12.65
N LEU A 50 -2.21 -0.80 -11.63
CA LEU A 50 -0.86 -0.70 -11.11
C LEU A 50 -0.78 -1.44 -9.77
N THR A 51 0.35 -2.04 -9.45
CA THR A 51 0.52 -2.68 -8.14
C THR A 51 1.94 -2.57 -7.64
N SER A 52 2.08 -2.54 -6.32
CA SER A 52 3.37 -2.81 -5.68
C SER A 52 3.85 -4.22 -6.05
N PRO A 53 5.15 -4.44 -6.26
CA PRO A 53 5.67 -5.77 -6.60
C PRO A 53 5.59 -6.79 -5.45
N LEU A 54 5.27 -6.37 -4.22
CA LEU A 54 5.20 -7.29 -3.07
C LEU A 54 4.00 -8.24 -3.21
N GLN A 55 4.20 -9.52 -2.89
CA GLN A 55 3.24 -10.59 -3.13
C GLN A 55 1.85 -10.28 -2.58
N ARG A 56 1.79 -9.72 -1.37
CA ARG A 56 0.52 -9.32 -0.72
C ARG A 56 -0.30 -8.31 -1.54
N ALA A 57 0.36 -7.44 -2.31
CA ALA A 57 -0.30 -6.48 -3.19
C ALA A 57 -0.67 -7.12 -4.54
N VAL A 58 0.21 -7.94 -5.11
CA VAL A 58 -0.05 -8.67 -6.36
C VAL A 58 -1.22 -9.64 -6.22
N VAL A 59 -1.28 -10.42 -5.15
CA VAL A 59 -2.40 -11.34 -4.88
C VAL A 59 -3.73 -10.59 -4.71
N ALA A 60 -3.70 -9.44 -4.04
CA ALA A 60 -4.87 -8.58 -3.92
C ALA A 60 -5.30 -8.00 -5.28
N ALA A 61 -4.35 -7.58 -6.13
CA ALA A 61 -4.64 -7.10 -7.47
C ALA A 61 -5.36 -8.16 -8.31
N HIS A 62 -4.87 -9.41 -8.32
CA HIS A 62 -5.54 -10.49 -9.04
C HIS A 62 -6.91 -10.88 -8.45
N ALA A 63 -7.09 -10.80 -7.13
CA ALA A 63 -8.40 -11.06 -6.53
C ALA A 63 -9.44 -9.99 -6.92
N LEU A 64 -9.02 -8.73 -7.04
CA LEU A 64 -9.90 -7.61 -7.38
C LEU A 64 -10.14 -7.46 -8.89
N PHE A 65 -9.18 -7.87 -9.71
CA PHE A 65 -9.18 -7.73 -11.16
C PHE A 65 -8.74 -9.06 -11.80
N PRO A 66 -9.58 -10.10 -11.77
CA PRO A 66 -9.21 -11.47 -12.13
C PRO A 66 -8.77 -11.68 -13.59
N ARG A 67 -9.12 -10.75 -14.49
CA ARG A 67 -8.71 -10.79 -15.90
C ARG A 67 -7.60 -9.79 -16.26
N ALA A 68 -7.17 -8.97 -15.30
CA ALA A 68 -6.13 -7.97 -15.53
C ALA A 68 -4.73 -8.58 -15.53
N THR A 69 -3.79 -7.89 -16.20
CA THR A 69 -2.35 -8.08 -16.10
C THR A 69 -1.73 -6.86 -15.41
N PRO A 70 -1.65 -6.85 -14.06
CA PRO A 70 -1.17 -5.68 -13.31
C PRO A 70 0.24 -5.26 -13.72
N VAL A 71 0.44 -3.94 -13.90
CA VAL A 71 1.76 -3.36 -14.11
C VAL A 71 2.42 -3.12 -12.75
N LEU A 72 3.59 -3.73 -12.55
CA LEU A 72 4.37 -3.56 -11.32
C LEU A 72 5.04 -2.18 -11.31
N ASP A 73 4.91 -1.44 -10.21
CA ASP A 73 5.55 -0.15 -10.02
C ASP A 73 6.22 -0.07 -8.63
N ASN A 74 7.55 0.05 -8.61
CA ASN A 74 8.32 0.17 -7.37
C ASN A 74 7.96 1.42 -6.57
N ARG A 75 7.43 2.46 -7.22
CA ARG A 75 6.95 3.67 -6.53
C ARG A 75 5.73 3.40 -5.66
N LEU A 76 5.06 2.25 -5.80
CA LEU A 76 3.97 1.77 -4.94
C LEU A 76 4.44 0.89 -3.78
N LEU A 77 5.74 0.67 -3.58
CA LEU A 77 6.25 -0.06 -2.41
C LEU A 77 5.84 0.60 -1.09
N GLU A 78 5.68 -0.21 -0.05
CA GLU A 78 5.52 0.29 1.32
C GLU A 78 6.76 1.09 1.74
N ARG A 79 6.59 1.99 2.70
CA ARG A 79 7.73 2.64 3.35
C ARG A 79 8.67 1.57 3.90
N SER A 80 9.95 1.58 3.51
CA SER A 80 10.93 0.73 4.19
C SER A 80 11.06 1.19 5.64
N VAL A 81 10.92 0.25 6.58
CA VAL A 81 11.06 0.54 8.02
C VAL A 81 12.36 0.00 8.61
N GLY A 82 13.32 -0.35 7.75
CA GLY A 82 14.70 -0.65 8.12
C GLY A 82 14.81 -1.60 9.31
N ALA A 83 15.49 -1.15 10.37
CA ALA A 83 15.72 -1.93 11.59
C ALA A 83 14.45 -2.40 12.31
N TRP A 84 13.27 -1.85 11.98
CA TRP A 84 11.99 -2.27 12.56
C TRP A 84 11.35 -3.44 11.80
N GLU A 85 11.82 -3.77 10.60
CA GLU A 85 11.24 -4.84 9.80
C GLU A 85 11.36 -6.19 10.54
N GLY A 86 10.22 -6.87 10.69
CA GLY A 86 10.14 -8.14 11.44
C GLY A 86 9.97 -7.99 12.94
N LEU A 87 10.07 -6.78 13.50
CA LEU A 87 9.83 -6.52 14.92
C LEU A 87 8.36 -6.22 15.21
N THR A 88 7.88 -6.67 16.36
CA THR A 88 6.58 -6.27 16.90
C THR A 88 6.57 -4.80 17.27
N HIS A 89 5.37 -4.21 17.33
CA HIS A 89 5.23 -2.84 17.80
C HIS A 89 5.83 -2.62 19.20
N ASP A 90 5.68 -3.60 20.11
CA ASP A 90 6.17 -3.48 21.49
C ASP A 90 7.70 -3.51 21.55
N GLU A 91 8.34 -4.37 20.74
CA GLU A 91 9.81 -4.38 20.59
C GLU A 91 10.34 -3.06 20.04
N VAL A 92 9.66 -2.48 19.04
CA VAL A 92 10.07 -1.20 18.46
C VAL A 92 9.90 -0.04 19.46
N ILE A 93 8.81 -0.04 20.24
CA ILE A 93 8.60 0.95 21.31
C ILE A 93 9.71 0.86 22.36
N ALA A 94 10.09 -0.37 22.74
CA ALA A 94 11.15 -0.59 23.72
C ALA A 94 12.55 -0.19 23.19
N GLY A 95 12.83 -0.47 21.91
CA GLY A 95 14.11 -0.18 21.28
C GLY A 95 14.30 1.28 20.84
N TRP A 96 13.22 1.98 20.49
CA TRP A 96 13.25 3.35 19.97
C TRP A 96 12.14 4.23 20.56
N PRO A 97 12.11 4.45 21.88
CA PRO A 97 11.02 5.17 22.56
C PRO A 97 10.81 6.59 22.00
N ASP A 98 11.88 7.29 21.61
CA ASP A 98 11.82 8.65 21.05
C ASP A 98 11.13 8.72 19.66
N SER A 99 10.97 7.57 19.00
CA SER A 99 10.20 7.48 17.75
C SER A 99 8.69 7.46 17.99
N PHE A 100 8.24 7.45 19.24
CA PHE A 100 6.83 7.43 19.62
C PHE A 100 6.47 8.67 20.44
N MET A 101 5.31 9.26 20.15
CA MET A 101 4.70 10.29 20.98
C MET A 101 3.33 9.79 21.45
N ASP A 102 3.10 9.77 22.76
CA ASP A 102 1.87 9.26 23.38
C ASP A 102 1.50 7.83 22.94
N GLY A 103 2.50 6.96 22.83
CA GLY A 103 2.33 5.57 22.41
C GLY A 103 1.97 5.39 20.92
N LYS A 104 1.98 6.46 20.14
CA LYS A 104 1.78 6.44 18.69
C LYS A 104 3.10 6.69 17.99
N LEU A 105 3.36 5.91 16.95
CA LEU A 105 4.54 6.15 16.10
C LEU A 105 4.47 7.59 15.58
N ASN A 106 5.51 8.36 15.84
CA ASN A 106 5.67 9.68 15.26
C ASN A 106 5.75 9.50 13.74
N ALA A 107 4.74 10.02 13.03
CA ALA A 107 4.65 9.87 11.58
C ALA A 107 5.85 10.50 10.85
N LEU A 108 6.55 11.44 11.50
CA LEU A 108 7.76 12.11 11.01
C LEU A 108 9.05 11.41 11.43
N ALA A 109 9.00 10.39 12.29
CA ALA A 109 10.20 9.65 12.65
C ALA A 109 10.71 8.83 11.46
N ASP A 110 12.02 8.90 11.25
CA ASP A 110 12.71 8.12 10.25
C ASP A 110 13.21 6.80 10.87
N PRO A 111 12.73 5.65 10.38
CA PRO A 111 13.18 4.36 10.87
C PRO A 111 14.69 4.20 10.58
N PRO A 112 15.49 3.75 11.55
CA PRO A 112 16.92 3.55 11.33
C PRO A 112 17.18 2.58 10.17
N GLY A 113 17.99 3.01 9.19
CA GLY A 113 18.28 2.23 8.00
C GLY A 113 17.08 2.03 7.05
N GLY A 114 15.97 2.72 7.28
CA GLY A 114 14.78 2.69 6.42
C GLY A 114 14.62 3.95 5.57
N GLU A 115 13.44 4.08 4.98
CA GLU A 115 13.10 5.21 4.10
C GLU A 115 12.64 6.42 4.92
N SER A 116 13.21 7.60 4.64
CA SER A 116 12.76 8.84 5.27
C SER A 116 11.36 9.22 4.82
N VAL A 117 10.63 10.00 5.64
CA VAL A 117 9.30 10.51 5.24
C VAL A 117 9.39 11.33 3.95
N LEU A 118 10.43 12.14 3.81
CA LEU A 118 10.63 12.94 2.60
C LEU A 118 10.85 12.05 1.37
N ALA A 119 11.65 10.99 1.48
CA ALA A 119 11.86 10.05 0.37
C ALA A 119 10.56 9.35 -0.04
N LEU A 120 9.75 8.91 0.94
CA LEU A 120 8.44 8.33 0.68
C LEU A 120 7.51 9.34 -0.03
N LEU A 121 7.46 10.59 0.45
CA LEU A 121 6.62 11.64 -0.13
C LEU A 121 7.07 11.99 -1.56
N THR A 122 8.36 12.11 -1.81
CA THR A 122 8.92 12.35 -3.15
C THR A 122 8.53 11.21 -4.10
N ARG A 123 8.76 9.96 -3.71
CA ARG A 123 8.40 8.79 -4.53
C ARG A 123 6.89 8.68 -4.78
N CYS A 124 6.09 9.00 -3.78
CA CYS A 124 4.63 9.06 -3.92
C CYS A 124 4.19 10.18 -4.85
N HIS A 125 4.80 11.37 -4.75
CA HIS A 125 4.55 12.49 -5.64
C HIS A 125 4.91 12.15 -7.09
N ASP A 126 6.08 11.56 -7.33
CA ASP A 126 6.51 11.15 -8.67
C ASP A 126 5.54 10.15 -9.31
N PHE A 127 4.97 9.24 -8.51
CA PHE A 127 3.92 8.34 -8.98
C PHE A 127 2.66 9.12 -9.36
N LEU A 128 2.14 9.96 -8.46
CA LEU A 128 0.91 10.72 -8.66
C LEU A 128 1.01 11.67 -9.86
N SER A 129 2.13 12.37 -10.01
CA SER A 129 2.41 13.27 -11.14
C SER A 129 2.53 12.54 -12.48
N SER A 130 2.75 11.22 -12.47
CA SER A 130 2.78 10.42 -13.69
C SER A 130 1.40 9.93 -14.13
N LEU A 131 0.34 10.13 -13.34
CA LEU A 131 -0.99 9.57 -13.64
C LEU A 131 -1.65 10.18 -14.88
N ASP A 132 -1.34 11.42 -15.23
CA ASP A 132 -1.88 12.12 -16.41
C ASP A 132 -1.45 11.47 -17.75
N ARG A 133 -0.53 10.50 -17.72
CA ARG A 133 -0.13 9.73 -18.91
C ARG A 133 -1.13 8.65 -19.32
N TYR A 134 -2.04 8.28 -18.43
CA TYR A 134 -2.96 7.15 -18.64
C TYR A 134 -4.31 7.69 -19.05
N ASP A 135 -4.85 7.20 -20.16
CA ASP A 135 -6.24 7.45 -20.52
C ASP A 135 -7.16 6.52 -19.70
N GLY A 136 -8.30 7.03 -19.23
CA GLY A 136 -9.29 6.24 -18.48
C GLY A 136 -9.09 6.21 -16.95
N GLU A 137 -9.64 5.18 -16.32
CA GLU A 137 -9.55 4.95 -14.86
C GLU A 137 -8.21 4.31 -14.50
N VAL A 138 -7.65 4.71 -13.36
CA VAL A 138 -6.43 4.10 -12.82
C VAL A 138 -6.72 3.47 -11.46
N PHE A 139 -6.42 2.19 -11.33
CA PHE A 139 -6.49 1.46 -10.08
C PHE A 139 -5.08 1.14 -9.60
N ALA A 140 -4.83 1.26 -8.30
CA ALA A 140 -3.56 0.84 -7.70
C ALA A 140 -3.78 -0.08 -6.48
N VAL A 141 -2.94 -1.10 -6.33
CA VAL A 141 -2.87 -1.89 -5.09
C VAL A 141 -1.53 -1.66 -4.39
N THR A 142 -1.57 -1.18 -3.15
CA THR A 142 -0.39 -0.73 -2.39
C THR A 142 -0.57 -0.94 -0.88
N HIS A 143 0.09 -0.13 -0.06
CA HIS A 143 0.26 -0.32 1.37
C HIS A 143 -0.13 0.90 2.18
N ASN A 144 -0.25 0.73 3.49
CA ASN A 144 -0.86 1.74 4.36
C ASN A 144 0.03 2.98 4.52
N GLY A 145 1.35 2.82 4.58
CA GLY A 145 2.27 3.98 4.63
C GLY A 145 2.20 4.81 3.34
N TRP A 146 2.18 4.15 2.18
CA TRP A 146 2.00 4.81 0.89
C TRP A 146 0.65 5.55 0.78
N ILE A 147 -0.46 4.90 1.15
CA ILE A 147 -1.80 5.51 1.15
C ILE A 147 -1.81 6.78 2.01
N ARG A 148 -1.23 6.72 3.22
CA ARG A 148 -1.15 7.89 4.11
C ARG A 148 -0.33 9.03 3.52
N ALA A 149 0.78 8.72 2.84
CA ALA A 149 1.58 9.72 2.12
C ALA A 149 0.78 10.37 0.98
N ALA A 150 0.04 9.58 0.20
CA ALA A 150 -0.81 10.11 -0.87
C ALA A 150 -1.95 10.99 -0.34
N LEU A 151 -2.58 10.60 0.78
CA LEU A 151 -3.58 11.43 1.47
C LEU A 151 -2.99 12.78 1.90
N LEU A 152 -1.77 12.78 2.45
CA LEU A 152 -1.10 14.01 2.87
C LEU A 152 -0.79 14.93 1.68
N LEU A 153 -0.30 14.37 0.57
CA LEU A 153 0.05 15.15 -0.64
C LEU A 153 -1.17 15.73 -1.35
N THR A 154 -2.28 14.99 -1.38
CA THR A 154 -3.45 15.36 -2.19
C THR A 154 -4.54 16.06 -1.38
N GLY A 155 -4.56 15.89 -0.05
CA GLY A 155 -5.65 16.34 0.81
C GLY A 155 -6.99 15.66 0.54
N LYS A 156 -7.02 14.59 -0.27
CA LYS A 156 -8.24 13.90 -0.74
C LYS A 156 -8.14 12.42 -0.42
N SER A 157 -9.28 11.80 -0.06
CA SER A 157 -9.35 10.34 0.03
C SER A 157 -9.30 9.73 -1.36
N LEU A 158 -8.32 8.84 -1.58
CA LEU A 158 -8.17 8.03 -2.81
C LEU A 158 -8.66 6.59 -2.61
N LEU A 159 -9.17 6.29 -1.41
CA LEU A 159 -9.69 4.96 -1.06
C LEU A 159 -11.13 4.81 -1.53
N PRO A 160 -11.55 3.59 -1.92
CA PRO A 160 -12.95 3.31 -2.20
C PRO A 160 -13.79 3.51 -0.93
N ARG A 161 -15.08 3.82 -1.11
CA ARG A 161 -16.04 3.99 0.01
C ARG A 161 -16.18 2.75 0.89
N SER A 162 -15.93 1.57 0.33
CA SER A 162 -15.94 0.28 1.02
C SER A 162 -14.78 -0.57 0.51
N SER A 163 -14.03 -1.18 1.43
CA SER A 163 -12.92 -2.07 1.05
C SER A 163 -13.47 -3.46 0.70
N PRO A 164 -13.25 -3.96 -0.52
CA PRO A 164 -13.61 -5.33 -0.90
C PRO A 164 -12.75 -6.38 -0.17
N ILE A 165 -11.56 -5.99 0.29
CA ILE A 165 -10.66 -6.85 1.06
C ILE A 165 -10.87 -6.54 2.55
N PRO A 166 -11.39 -7.50 3.34
CA PRO A 166 -11.61 -7.30 4.76
C PRO A 166 -10.27 -7.30 5.51
N TYR A 167 -9.92 -6.16 6.11
CA TYR A 167 -8.88 -6.08 7.13
C TYR A 167 -9.54 -6.28 8.49
N ARG A 168 -9.41 -7.48 9.06
CA ARG A 168 -9.77 -7.70 10.46
C ARG A 168 -8.58 -7.21 11.30
N SER A 169 -8.73 -6.02 11.88
CA SER A 169 -7.85 -5.48 12.94
C SER A 169 -7.95 -6.33 14.19
#